data_AF-A0A9W6UCY1-F1
#
_entry.id   AF-A0A9W6UCY1-F1
#
_cell.length_a   1.000
_cell.length_b   1.000
_cell.length_c   1.000
_cell.angle_alpha   90.00
_cell.angle_beta   90.00
_cell.angle_gamma   90.00
#
_symmetry.space_group_name_H-M   'P 1'
#
loop_
_entity.id
_entity.type
_entity.pdbx_description
1 polymer ?
#
loop_
_entity_poly.entity_id
_entity_poly.type
_entity_poly.pdbx_seq_one_letter_code
_entity_poly.pdbx_strand_id
1 'polypeptide(L)'
;MADDDAVIRRRLLTRTSTVGKSGLRKCAETLLGLVTLLSDEAADDATCRQELDALLWELEQLQAEAAKTRLWNFTCARELQQYAALNADIDTSIARAQREIEALKRDVHAQRTVRAYKEEYESIARVINALPSRADISAEIETERRRLAEATAAVEAVGARLELRTKQFALLMNTIHNLQATLDEDALLEEEQRRQEEDDDMEDVEPKRPGDGGASQLADAAL
;
A
#
# COMPACT_ATOMS: atom_id res chain seq x y z
N MET A 1 -14.49 -15.47 66.27
CA MET A 1 -13.66 -15.80 65.09
C MET A 1 -12.53 -16.77 65.43
N ALA A 2 -11.45 -16.38 66.13
CA ALA A 2 -10.35 -17.31 66.46
C ALA A 2 -10.75 -18.43 67.45
N ASP A 3 -11.63 -18.11 68.41
CA ASP A 3 -12.12 -19.07 69.41
C ASP A 3 -13.12 -20.07 68.79
N ASP A 4 -14.01 -19.60 67.91
CA ASP A 4 -14.94 -20.46 67.17
C ASP A 4 -14.20 -21.45 66.26
N ASP A 5 -13.13 -21.01 65.60
CA ASP A 5 -12.27 -21.84 64.78
C ASP A 5 -11.55 -22.93 65.59
N ALA A 6 -11.15 -22.61 66.82
CA ALA A 6 -10.54 -23.57 67.73
C ALA A 6 -11.57 -24.60 68.22
N VAL A 7 -12.80 -24.16 68.52
CA VAL A 7 -13.92 -25.03 68.89
C VAL A 7 -14.32 -25.94 67.72
N ILE A 8 -14.39 -25.42 66.50
CA ILE A 8 -14.69 -26.20 65.29
C ILE A 8 -13.58 -27.22 65.03
N ARG A 9 -12.30 -26.82 65.09
CA ARG A 9 -11.16 -27.75 64.97
C ARG A 9 -11.22 -28.86 66.01
N ARG A 10 -11.48 -28.52 67.27
CA ARG A 10 -11.59 -29.50 68.35
C ARG A 10 -12.74 -30.47 68.09
N ARG A 11 -13.92 -29.97 67.70
CA ARG A 11 -15.10 -30.80 67.37
C ARG A 11 -14.89 -31.70 66.16
N LEU A 12 -14.14 -31.25 65.15
CA LEU A 12 -13.78 -32.04 63.97
C LEU A 12 -12.76 -33.13 64.33
N LEU A 13 -11.74 -32.80 65.12
CA LEU A 13 -10.73 -33.75 65.60
C LEU A 13 -11.33 -34.84 66.49
N THR A 14 -12.27 -34.47 67.36
CA THR A 14 -12.99 -35.43 68.22
C THR A 14 -14.23 -36.03 67.55
N ARG A 15 -14.49 -35.71 66.27
CA ARG A 15 -15.68 -36.11 65.49
C ARG A 15 -17.00 -35.98 66.27
N THR A 16 -17.14 -34.97 67.12
CA THR A 16 -18.39 -34.71 67.87
C THR A 16 -19.47 -34.05 66.99
N SER A 17 -19.20 -33.86 65.69
CA SER A 17 -20.12 -33.25 64.73
C SER A 17 -20.77 -34.33 63.86
N THR A 18 -22.07 -34.54 64.11
CA THR A 18 -23.16 -34.89 63.18
C THR A 18 -23.09 -36.15 62.28
N VAL A 19 -22.02 -36.95 62.27
CA VAL A 19 -22.05 -38.28 61.65
C VAL A 19 -21.47 -39.33 62.59
N GLY A 20 -22.34 -39.85 63.46
CA GLY A 20 -22.07 -41.00 64.32
C GLY A 20 -22.08 -40.65 65.81
N LYS A 21 -22.85 -41.41 66.60
CA LYS A 21 -22.69 -41.47 68.06
C LYS A 21 -21.43 -42.26 68.47
N SER A 22 -20.58 -42.66 67.52
CA SER A 22 -19.36 -43.45 67.71
C SER A 22 -18.13 -42.55 67.64
N GLY A 23 -17.18 -42.77 68.54
CA GLY A 23 -15.93 -42.02 68.60
C GLY A 23 -15.38 -41.92 70.01
N LEU A 24 -14.30 -41.15 70.18
CA LEU A 24 -13.55 -41.00 71.44
C LEU A 24 -14.45 -40.68 72.64
N ARG A 25 -15.52 -39.90 72.43
CA ARG A 25 -16.51 -39.58 73.47
C ARG A 25 -17.25 -40.81 73.97
N LYS A 26 -17.72 -41.68 73.07
CA LYS A 26 -18.43 -42.91 73.43
C LYS A 26 -17.48 -43.89 74.12
N CYS A 27 -16.25 -44.04 73.63
CA CYS A 27 -15.22 -44.82 74.31
C CYS A 27 -14.91 -44.29 75.73
N ALA A 28 -14.89 -42.96 75.90
CA ALA A 28 -14.68 -42.35 77.21
C ALA A 28 -15.87 -42.54 78.16
N GLU A 29 -17.10 -42.46 77.63
CA GLU A 29 -18.33 -42.72 78.40
C GLU A 29 -18.41 -44.20 78.83
N THR A 30 -18.06 -45.16 77.97
CA THR A 30 -18.02 -46.60 78.32
C THR A 30 -16.88 -46.92 79.30
N LEU A 31 -15.70 -46.31 79.12
CA LEU A 31 -14.59 -46.43 80.07
C LEU A 31 -15.00 -45.92 81.46
N LEU A 32 -15.63 -44.75 81.53
CA LEU A 32 -16.09 -44.18 82.79
C LEU A 32 -17.15 -45.06 83.45
N GLY A 33 -18.08 -45.61 82.66
CA GLY A 33 -19.09 -46.57 83.11
C GLY A 33 -18.48 -47.83 83.72
N LEU A 34 -17.49 -48.42 83.04
CA LEU A 34 -16.76 -49.58 83.56
C LEU A 34 -16.03 -49.25 84.87
N VAL A 35 -15.35 -48.11 84.96
CA VAL A 35 -14.64 -47.68 86.19
C VAL A 35 -15.63 -47.48 87.34
N THR A 36 -16.80 -46.90 87.09
CA THR A 36 -17.84 -46.76 88.13
C THR A 36 -18.39 -48.10 88.58
N LEU A 37 -18.57 -49.04 87.66
CA LEU A 37 -19.08 -50.39 87.95
C LEU A 37 -18.06 -51.23 88.73
N LEU A 38 -16.77 -51.11 88.42
CA LEU A 38 -15.68 -51.74 89.17
C LEU A 38 -15.45 -51.12 90.57
N SER A 39 -15.95 -49.91 90.79
CA SER A 39 -15.88 -49.24 92.09
C SER A 39 -17.05 -49.59 93.02
N ASP A 40 -18.06 -50.30 92.52
CA ASP A 40 -19.21 -50.78 93.29
C ASP A 40 -18.92 -52.20 93.83
N GLU A 41 -18.89 -52.35 95.15
CA GLU A 41 -18.61 -53.62 95.82
C GLU A 41 -19.73 -54.67 95.60
N ALA A 42 -20.91 -54.26 95.11
CA ALA A 42 -22.04 -55.13 94.80
C ALA A 42 -22.11 -55.56 93.32
N ALA A 43 -21.14 -55.17 92.48
CA ALA A 43 -21.17 -55.47 91.05
C ALA A 43 -20.96 -56.97 90.73
N ASP A 44 -21.73 -57.48 89.77
CA ASP A 44 -21.63 -58.85 89.28
C ASP A 44 -20.50 -59.00 88.24
N ASP A 45 -19.67 -60.05 88.37
CA ASP A 45 -18.52 -60.32 87.48
C ASP A 45 -18.94 -60.49 86.02
N ALA A 46 -20.14 -61.05 85.78
CA ALA A 46 -20.67 -61.21 84.42
C ALA A 46 -20.97 -59.86 83.76
N THR A 47 -21.47 -58.89 84.54
CA THR A 47 -21.77 -57.53 84.06
C THR A 47 -20.46 -56.76 83.82
N CYS A 48 -19.47 -56.91 84.69
CA CYS A 48 -18.13 -56.34 84.50
C CYS A 48 -17.48 -56.81 83.19
N ARG A 49 -17.57 -58.11 82.88
CA ARG A 49 -17.02 -58.67 81.63
C ARG A 49 -17.74 -58.15 80.39
N GLN A 50 -19.07 -58.04 80.44
CA GLN A 50 -19.85 -57.51 79.33
C GLN A 50 -19.48 -56.05 79.02
N GLU A 51 -19.31 -55.22 80.04
CA GLU A 51 -18.89 -53.82 79.88
C GLU A 51 -17.43 -53.70 79.42
N LEU A 52 -16.56 -54.61 79.82
CA LEU A 52 -15.18 -54.69 79.30
C LEU A 52 -15.16 -55.05 77.82
N ASP A 53 -15.93 -56.05 77.39
CA ASP A 53 -16.04 -56.43 75.97
C ASP A 53 -16.64 -55.28 75.13
N ALA A 54 -17.61 -54.55 75.68
CA ALA A 54 -18.17 -53.36 75.05
C ALA A 54 -17.12 -52.24 74.90
N LEU A 55 -16.27 -52.01 75.91
CA LEU A 55 -15.17 -51.06 75.82
C LEU A 55 -14.14 -51.46 74.76
N LEU A 56 -13.75 -52.73 74.71
CA LEU A 56 -12.80 -53.24 73.72
C LEU A 56 -13.33 -53.08 72.29
N TRP A 57 -14.62 -53.36 72.08
CA TRP A 57 -15.28 -53.13 70.80
C TRP A 57 -15.24 -51.66 70.37
N GLU A 58 -15.55 -50.73 71.29
CA GLU A 58 -15.51 -49.30 70.99
C GLU A 58 -14.08 -48.81 70.71
N LEU A 59 -13.06 -49.38 71.36
CA LEU A 59 -11.65 -49.07 71.08
C LEU A 59 -11.23 -49.54 69.68
N GLU A 60 -11.64 -50.74 69.26
CA GLU A 60 -11.37 -51.26 67.92
C GLU A 60 -12.03 -50.38 66.84
N GLN A 61 -13.28 -49.95 67.06
CA GLN A 61 -13.96 -49.02 66.17
C GLN A 61 -13.22 -47.68 66.08
N LEU A 62 -12.77 -47.12 67.20
CA LEU A 62 -12.00 -45.87 67.21
C LEU A 62 -10.68 -46.00 66.46
N GLN A 63 -9.99 -47.14 66.59
CA GLN A 63 -8.75 -47.41 65.87
C GLN A 63 -8.97 -47.48 64.35
N ALA A 64 -10.04 -48.16 63.91
CA ALA A 64 -10.40 -48.24 62.49
C ALA A 64 -10.74 -46.86 61.91
N GLU A 65 -11.46 -46.03 62.66
CA GLU A 65 -11.76 -44.66 62.27
C GLU A 65 -10.50 -43.79 62.17
N ALA A 66 -9.58 -43.90 63.13
CA ALA A 66 -8.31 -43.17 63.11
C ALA A 66 -7.46 -43.55 61.88
N ALA A 67 -7.41 -44.85 61.54
CA ALA A 67 -6.73 -45.33 60.35
C ALA A 67 -7.37 -44.77 59.07
N LYS A 68 -8.70 -44.75 58.99
CA LYS A 68 -9.45 -44.17 57.87
C LYS A 68 -9.13 -42.68 57.70
N THR A 69 -9.15 -41.91 58.78
CA THR A 69 -8.84 -40.47 58.73
C THR A 69 -7.39 -40.22 58.32
N ARG A 70 -6.44 -41.06 58.76
CA ARG A 70 -5.05 -40.96 58.31
C ARG A 70 -4.91 -41.20 56.81
N LEU A 71 -5.56 -42.23 56.28
CA LEU A 71 -5.57 -42.51 54.84
C LEU A 71 -6.23 -41.38 54.04
N TRP A 72 -7.36 -40.85 54.54
CA TRP A 72 -8.04 -39.72 53.94
C TRP A 72 -7.13 -38.50 53.84
N ASN A 73 -6.48 -38.11 54.93
CA ASN A 73 -5.54 -36.98 54.93
C ASN A 73 -4.37 -37.19 53.94
N PHE A 74 -3.83 -38.41 53.88
CA PHE A 74 -2.78 -38.75 52.92
C PHE A 74 -3.25 -38.58 51.47
N THR A 75 -4.45 -39.07 51.15
CA THR A 75 -5.05 -38.93 49.82
C THR A 75 -5.32 -37.47 49.49
N CYS A 76 -5.91 -36.69 50.40
CA CYS A 76 -6.15 -35.26 50.19
C CYS A 76 -4.86 -34.48 49.96
N ALA A 77 -3.79 -34.77 50.71
CA ALA A 77 -2.49 -34.13 50.50
C ALA A 77 -1.93 -34.42 49.09
N ARG A 78 -2.07 -35.68 48.62
CA ARG A 78 -1.67 -36.07 47.26
C ARG A 78 -2.52 -35.38 46.19
N GLU A 79 -3.83 -35.30 46.39
CA GLU A 79 -4.75 -34.60 45.47
C GLU A 79 -4.41 -33.11 45.37
N LEU A 80 -4.14 -32.44 46.50
CA LEU A 80 -3.72 -31.04 46.50
C LEU A 80 -2.42 -30.82 45.69
N GLN A 81 -1.46 -31.74 45.81
CA GLN A 81 -0.23 -31.68 45.01
C GLN A 81 -0.52 -31.86 43.51
N GLN A 82 -1.44 -32.78 43.15
CA GLN A 82 -1.85 -32.97 41.76
C GLN A 82 -2.57 -31.75 41.19
N TYR A 83 -3.46 -31.12 41.98
CA TYR A 83 -4.11 -29.88 41.57
C TYR A 83 -3.12 -28.74 41.39
N ALA A 84 -2.11 -28.62 42.27
CA ALA A 84 -1.06 -27.61 42.12
C ALA A 84 -0.25 -27.81 40.84
N ALA A 85 0.12 -29.06 40.52
CA ALA A 85 0.82 -29.40 39.29
C ALA A 85 -0.04 -29.11 38.05
N LEU A 86 -1.30 -29.53 38.06
CA LEU A 86 -2.25 -29.27 36.97
C LEU A 86 -2.45 -27.76 36.75
N ASN A 87 -2.54 -26.97 37.81
CA ASN A 87 -2.69 -25.53 37.70
C ASN A 87 -1.44 -24.90 37.05
N ALA A 88 -0.25 -25.33 37.44
CA ALA A 88 0.99 -24.89 36.81
C ALA A 88 1.04 -25.26 35.32
N ASP A 89 0.62 -26.47 34.95
CA ASP A 89 0.54 -26.89 33.55
C ASP A 89 -0.46 -26.03 32.74
N ILE A 90 -1.62 -25.74 33.31
CA ILE A 90 -2.61 -24.84 32.69
C ILE A 90 -2.01 -23.44 32.50
N ASP A 91 -1.34 -22.89 33.51
CA ASP A 91 -0.71 -21.57 33.42
C ASP A 91 0.35 -21.52 32.32
N THR A 92 1.18 -22.58 32.19
CA THR A 92 2.17 -22.66 31.11
C THR A 92 1.52 -22.77 29.73
N SER A 93 0.40 -23.49 29.61
CA SER A 93 -0.37 -23.61 28.38
C SER A 93 -1.00 -22.28 27.98
N ILE A 94 -1.57 -21.54 28.95
CA ILE A 94 -2.11 -20.19 28.72
C ILE A 94 -1.01 -19.25 28.23
N ALA A 95 0.15 -19.25 28.90
CA ALA A 95 1.28 -18.41 28.52
C ALA A 95 1.84 -18.77 27.12
N ARG A 96 1.74 -20.04 26.71
CA ARG A 96 2.09 -20.48 25.35
C ARG A 96 1.09 -19.96 24.33
N ALA A 97 -0.21 -20.19 24.57
CA ALA A 97 -1.28 -19.74 23.68
C ALA A 97 -1.27 -18.20 23.50
N GLN A 98 -1.00 -17.43 24.56
CA GLN A 98 -0.85 -15.98 24.47
C GLN A 98 0.29 -15.57 23.54
N ARG A 99 1.46 -16.21 23.66
CA ARG A 99 2.61 -15.96 22.77
C ARG A 99 2.30 -16.31 21.32
N GLU A 100 1.60 -17.43 21.09
CA GLU A 100 1.16 -17.83 19.75
C GLU A 100 0.19 -16.81 19.15
N ILE A 101 -0.79 -16.33 19.92
CA ILE A 101 -1.73 -15.28 19.49
C ILE A 101 -0.98 -14.02 19.09
N GLU A 102 0.01 -13.58 19.87
CA GLU A 102 0.82 -12.41 19.51
C GLU A 102 1.62 -12.62 18.23
N ALA A 103 2.21 -13.81 18.03
CA ALA A 103 2.92 -14.14 16.81
C ALA A 103 1.98 -14.11 15.59
N LEU A 104 0.82 -14.78 15.68
CA LEU A 104 -0.21 -14.79 14.64
C LEU A 104 -0.72 -13.38 14.32
N LYS A 105 -0.88 -12.50 15.32
CA LYS A 105 -1.24 -11.09 15.07
C LYS A 105 -0.19 -10.39 14.22
N ARG A 106 1.09 -10.55 14.52
CA ARG A 106 2.19 -9.95 13.73
C ARG A 106 2.17 -10.47 12.30
N ASP A 107 1.98 -11.78 12.12
CA ASP A 107 1.92 -12.41 10.79
C ASP A 107 0.73 -11.91 9.99
N VAL A 108 -0.46 -11.81 10.60
CA VAL A 108 -1.65 -11.26 9.96
C VAL A 108 -1.43 -9.81 9.53
N HIS A 109 -0.80 -8.99 10.35
CA HIS A 109 -0.45 -7.62 9.97
C HIS A 109 0.51 -7.57 8.77
N ALA A 110 1.57 -8.39 8.78
CA ALA A 110 2.51 -8.48 7.67
C ALA A 110 1.82 -8.92 6.37
N GLN A 111 0.95 -9.94 6.43
CA GLN A 111 0.21 -10.42 5.26
C GLN A 111 -0.80 -9.40 4.73
N ARG A 112 -1.43 -8.61 5.61
CA ARG A 112 -2.29 -7.49 5.19
C ARG A 112 -1.51 -6.44 4.42
N THR A 113 -0.30 -6.10 4.86
CA THR A 113 0.58 -5.17 4.15
C THR A 113 0.99 -5.72 2.78
N VAL A 114 1.37 -7.00 2.70
CA VAL A 114 1.69 -7.65 1.41
C VAL A 114 0.49 -7.65 0.47
N ARG A 115 -0.71 -7.91 0.99
CA ARG A 115 -1.94 -7.85 0.20
C ARG A 115 -2.21 -6.45 -0.33
N ALA A 116 -2.06 -5.41 0.49
CA ALA A 116 -2.22 -4.02 0.06
C ALA A 116 -1.27 -3.67 -1.09
N TYR A 117 0.02 -4.04 -0.97
CA TYR A 117 0.98 -3.84 -2.05
C TYR A 117 0.59 -4.60 -3.32
N LYS A 118 0.12 -5.85 -3.22
CA LYS A 118 -0.36 -6.60 -4.39
C LYS A 118 -1.54 -5.91 -5.07
N GLU A 119 -2.51 -5.42 -4.30
CA GLU A 119 -3.66 -4.68 -4.84
C GLU A 119 -3.22 -3.38 -5.55
N GLU A 120 -2.25 -2.65 -4.99
CA GLU A 120 -1.64 -1.48 -5.64
C GLU A 120 -0.92 -1.84 -6.94
N TYR A 121 -0.10 -2.91 -6.94
CA TYR A 121 0.58 -3.39 -8.14
C TYR A 121 -0.41 -3.84 -9.21
N GLU A 122 -1.48 -4.54 -8.84
CA GLU A 122 -2.53 -4.93 -9.79
C GLU A 122 -3.26 -3.72 -10.37
N SER A 123 -3.54 -2.70 -9.56
CA SER A 123 -4.13 -1.45 -10.02
C SER A 123 -3.24 -0.77 -11.07
N ILE A 124 -1.95 -0.61 -10.79
CA ILE A 124 -0.98 -0.04 -11.71
C ILE A 124 -0.85 -0.90 -12.98
N ALA A 125 -0.78 -2.23 -12.83
CA ALA A 125 -0.68 -3.15 -13.96
C ALA A 125 -1.89 -3.06 -14.88
N ARG A 126 -3.12 -2.89 -14.35
CA ARG A 126 -4.33 -2.66 -15.16
C ARG A 126 -4.21 -1.38 -15.99
N VAL A 127 -3.72 -0.29 -15.40
CA VAL A 127 -3.50 0.97 -16.13
C VAL A 127 -2.43 0.81 -17.20
N ILE A 128 -1.32 0.15 -16.89
CA ILE A 128 -0.24 -0.12 -17.84
C ILE A 128 -0.73 -0.98 -19.03
N ASN A 129 -1.54 -2.01 -18.75
CA ASN A 129 -2.06 -2.90 -19.79
C ASN A 129 -3.14 -2.25 -20.66
N ALA A 130 -3.75 -1.14 -20.22
CA ALA A 130 -4.67 -0.37 -21.04
C ALA A 130 -3.95 0.54 -22.06
N LEU A 131 -2.66 0.83 -21.83
CA LEU A 131 -1.84 1.60 -22.75
C LEU A 131 -1.35 0.69 -23.90
N PRO A 132 -1.23 1.23 -25.13
CA PRO A 132 -0.73 0.47 -26.26
C PRO A 132 0.71 0.00 -26.03
N SER A 133 1.07 -1.12 -26.65
CA SER A 133 2.41 -1.67 -26.45
C SER A 133 3.47 -0.68 -26.95
N ARG A 134 4.66 -0.71 -26.35
CA ARG A 134 5.77 0.13 -26.79
C ARG A 134 6.12 -0.11 -28.27
N ALA A 135 5.93 -1.33 -28.76
CA ALA A 135 6.15 -1.67 -30.15
C ALA A 135 5.16 -0.95 -31.07
N ASP A 136 3.86 -0.96 -30.71
CA ASP A 136 2.82 -0.30 -31.49
C ASP A 136 3.05 1.23 -31.55
N ILE A 137 3.33 1.85 -30.39
CA ILE A 137 3.66 3.28 -30.33
C ILE A 137 4.90 3.61 -31.17
N SER A 138 5.93 2.76 -31.12
CA SER A 138 7.15 3.00 -31.91
C SER A 138 6.90 2.88 -33.42
N ALA A 139 6.05 1.94 -33.85
CA ALA A 139 5.67 1.80 -35.24
C ALA A 139 4.85 3.02 -35.71
N GLU A 140 3.91 3.49 -34.88
CA GLU A 140 3.08 4.64 -35.17
C GLU A 140 3.92 5.93 -35.29
N ILE A 141 4.91 6.11 -34.42
CA ILE A 141 5.90 7.19 -34.49
C ILE A 141 6.68 7.14 -35.82
N GLU A 142 7.17 5.96 -36.23
CA GLU A 142 7.91 5.84 -37.49
C GLU A 142 7.03 6.12 -38.71
N THR A 143 5.77 5.69 -38.70
CA THR A 143 4.83 6.04 -39.78
C THR A 143 4.58 7.55 -39.86
N GLU A 144 4.38 8.22 -38.73
CA GLU A 144 4.17 9.67 -38.72
C GLU A 144 5.45 10.44 -39.09
N ARG A 145 6.63 9.98 -38.67
CA ARG A 145 7.92 10.53 -39.13
C ARG A 145 8.07 10.44 -40.64
N ARG A 146 7.70 9.30 -41.23
CA ARG A 146 7.74 9.12 -42.68
C ARG A 146 6.76 10.06 -43.39
N ARG A 147 5.53 10.19 -42.89
CA ARG A 147 4.55 11.16 -43.43
C ARG A 147 5.07 12.59 -43.37
N LEU A 148 5.69 12.97 -42.26
CA LEU A 148 6.33 14.27 -42.10
C LEU A 148 7.43 14.47 -43.15
N ALA A 149 8.33 13.51 -43.32
CA ALA A 149 9.40 13.59 -44.31
C ALA A 149 8.84 13.74 -45.74
N GLU A 150 7.81 12.95 -46.10
CA GLU A 150 7.14 13.03 -47.41
C GLU A 150 6.46 14.40 -47.62
N ALA A 151 5.75 14.92 -46.62
CA ALA A 151 5.12 16.24 -46.68
C ALA A 151 6.16 17.36 -46.81
N THR A 152 7.28 17.27 -46.08
CA THR A 152 8.35 18.27 -46.13
C THR A 152 9.00 18.30 -47.51
N ALA A 153 9.30 17.12 -48.08
CA ALA A 153 9.81 17.00 -49.44
C ALA A 153 8.83 17.52 -50.49
N ALA A 154 7.53 17.30 -50.32
CA ALA A 154 6.51 17.85 -51.21
C ALA A 154 6.46 19.39 -51.14
N VAL A 155 6.56 19.97 -49.94
CA VAL A 155 6.64 21.42 -49.76
C VAL A 155 7.90 21.99 -50.43
N GLU A 156 9.06 21.36 -50.24
CA GLU A 156 10.31 21.77 -50.90
C GLU A 156 10.19 21.69 -52.43
N ALA A 157 9.60 20.63 -52.97
CA ALA A 157 9.39 20.47 -54.40
C ALA A 157 8.44 21.52 -54.99
N VAL A 158 7.36 21.86 -54.28
CA VAL A 158 6.45 22.94 -54.66
C VAL A 158 7.15 24.30 -54.56
N GLY A 159 7.94 24.52 -53.51
CA GLY A 159 8.77 25.72 -53.34
C GLY A 159 9.72 25.92 -54.52
N ALA A 160 10.46 24.87 -54.91
CA ALA A 160 11.36 24.91 -56.05
C ALA A 160 10.62 25.19 -57.38
N ARG A 161 9.43 24.63 -57.57
CA ARG A 161 8.59 24.93 -58.74
C ARG A 161 8.08 26.37 -58.75
N LEU A 162 7.71 26.90 -57.58
CA LEU A 162 7.29 28.28 -57.43
C LEU A 162 8.46 29.22 -57.78
N GLU A 163 9.64 28.98 -57.23
CA GLU A 163 10.85 29.77 -57.55
C GLU A 163 11.17 29.76 -59.04
N LEU A 164 11.09 28.58 -59.69
CA LEU A 164 11.28 28.48 -61.14
C LEU A 164 10.27 29.33 -61.90
N ARG A 165 8.98 29.25 -61.53
CA ARG A 165 7.94 30.08 -62.16
C ARG A 165 8.14 31.56 -61.91
N THR A 166 8.57 31.97 -60.73
CA THR A 166 8.92 33.36 -60.42
C THR A 166 10.06 33.84 -61.30
N LYS A 167 11.11 33.03 -61.48
CA LYS A 167 12.23 33.34 -62.40
C LYS A 167 11.77 33.44 -63.86
N GLN A 168 10.90 32.54 -64.30
CA GLN A 168 10.32 32.57 -65.66
C GLN A 168 9.43 33.82 -65.87
N PHE A 169 8.63 34.19 -64.87
CA PHE A 169 7.82 35.42 -64.92
C PHE A 169 8.70 36.67 -64.97
N ALA A 170 9.77 36.71 -64.18
CA ALA A 170 10.72 37.82 -64.21
C ALA A 170 11.41 37.94 -65.59
N LEU A 171 11.79 36.81 -66.21
CA LEU A 171 12.34 36.79 -67.56
C LEU A 171 11.32 37.30 -68.58
N LEU A 172 10.07 36.82 -68.52
CA LEU A 172 8.99 37.27 -69.41
C LEU A 172 8.77 38.78 -69.27
N MET A 173 8.70 39.31 -68.04
CA MET A 173 8.56 40.74 -67.80
C MET A 173 9.73 41.52 -68.41
N ASN A 174 10.97 41.04 -68.27
CA ASN A 174 12.12 41.67 -68.89
C ASN A 174 12.01 41.66 -70.43
N THR A 175 11.59 40.55 -71.05
CA THR A 175 11.36 40.50 -72.51
C THR A 175 10.25 41.43 -72.98
N ILE A 176 9.18 41.60 -72.19
CA ILE A 176 8.12 42.57 -72.49
C ILE A 176 8.67 43.99 -72.41
N HIS A 177 9.43 44.33 -71.38
CA HIS A 177 10.06 45.64 -71.27
C HIS A 177 11.04 45.91 -72.42
N ASN A 178 11.83 44.91 -72.84
CA ASN A 178 12.71 45.06 -73.99
C ASN A 178 11.93 45.23 -75.29
N LEU A 179 10.86 44.46 -75.52
CA LEU A 179 10.00 44.64 -76.69
C LEU A 179 9.30 45.99 -76.69
N GLN A 180 8.86 46.48 -75.53
CA GLN A 180 8.32 47.83 -75.40
C GLN A 180 9.40 48.88 -75.72
N ALA A 181 10.62 48.72 -75.20
CA ALA A 181 11.73 49.59 -75.53
C ALA A 181 12.08 49.56 -77.03
N THR A 182 12.07 48.38 -77.66
CA THR A 182 12.29 48.26 -79.11
C THR A 182 11.15 48.88 -79.92
N LEU A 183 9.89 48.73 -79.48
CA LEU A 183 8.76 49.39 -80.13
C LEU A 183 8.81 50.92 -79.96
N ASP A 184 9.24 51.40 -78.79
CA ASP A 184 9.44 52.82 -78.54
C ASP A 184 10.61 53.36 -79.38
N GLU A 185 11.71 52.59 -79.51
CA GLU A 185 12.83 52.90 -80.41
C GLU A 185 12.42 52.88 -81.88
N ASP A 186 11.64 51.88 -82.32
CA ASP A 186 11.13 51.79 -83.69
C ASP A 186 10.17 52.96 -83.99
N ALA A 187 9.32 53.36 -83.03
CA ALA A 187 8.46 54.53 -83.17
C ALA A 187 9.26 55.84 -83.29
N LEU A 188 10.36 55.97 -82.53
CA LEU A 188 11.29 57.10 -82.64
C LEU A 188 12.01 57.11 -84.00
N LEU A 189 12.41 55.95 -84.51
CA LEU A 189 13.05 55.82 -85.82
C LEU A 189 12.07 56.11 -86.97
N GLU A 190 10.80 55.71 -86.86
CA GLU A 190 9.75 56.08 -87.82
C GLU A 190 9.45 57.59 -87.80
N GLU A 191 9.49 58.24 -86.63
CA GLU A 191 9.41 59.70 -86.52
C GLU A 191 10.66 60.40 -87.11
N GLU A 192 11.85 59.85 -86.93
CA GLU A 192 13.09 60.35 -87.54
C GLU A 192 13.11 60.17 -89.07
N GLN A 193 12.60 59.04 -89.58
CA GLN A 193 12.47 58.81 -91.02
C GLN A 193 11.43 59.75 -91.66
N ARG A 194 10.31 60.03 -90.98
CA ARG A 194 9.36 61.06 -91.41
C ARG A 194 9.97 62.46 -91.43
N ARG A 195 10.83 62.80 -90.45
CA ARG A 195 11.57 64.06 -90.47
C ARG A 195 12.59 64.14 -91.60
N GLN A 196 13.26 63.03 -91.93
CA GLN A 196 14.20 62.98 -93.06
C GLN A 196 13.49 63.06 -94.42
N GLU A 197 12.30 62.48 -94.56
CA GLU A 197 11.47 62.63 -95.77
C GLU A 197 10.87 64.04 -95.91
N GLU A 198 10.65 64.77 -94.81
CA GLU A 198 10.24 66.19 -94.82
C GLU A 198 11.41 67.15 -95.10
N ASP A 199 12.66 66.76 -94.80
CA ASP A 199 13.87 67.57 -95.06
C ASP A 199 14.43 67.40 -96.51
N ASP A 200 14.18 66.27 -97.18
CA ASP A 200 14.68 66.02 -98.56
C ASP A 200 13.90 66.76 -99.68
N ASP A 201 12.75 67.38 -99.38
CA ASP A 201 11.90 68.08 -100.36
C ASP A 201 12.12 69.61 -100.39
N MET A 202 13.06 70.15 -99.60
CA MET A 202 13.24 71.60 -99.41
C MET A 202 14.69 72.06 -99.36
N GLU A 203 15.53 71.81 -100.37
CA GLU A 203 16.76 72.62 -100.56
C GLU A 203 17.34 72.56 -101.99
N ASP A 204 16.93 73.49 -102.85
CA ASP A 204 17.79 73.92 -103.97
C ASP A 204 17.51 75.40 -104.36
N VAL A 205 17.97 76.33 -103.53
CA VAL A 205 18.30 77.71 -103.97
C VAL A 205 19.55 78.20 -103.24
N GLU A 206 20.70 77.97 -103.88
CA GLU A 206 21.93 78.75 -103.76
C GLU A 206 21.74 80.21 -104.30
N PRO A 207 22.68 81.16 -104.10
CA PRO A 207 23.39 81.52 -102.88
C PRO A 207 23.65 83.05 -102.77
N LYS A 208 23.93 83.61 -101.57
CA LYS A 208 25.01 84.64 -101.41
C LYS A 208 25.26 85.10 -99.97
N ARG A 209 26.50 84.86 -99.55
CA ARG A 209 27.30 85.51 -98.49
C ARG A 209 27.48 87.04 -98.71
N PRO A 210 28.19 87.78 -97.82
CA PRO A 210 28.21 87.79 -96.35
C PRO A 210 28.31 89.21 -95.74
N GLY A 211 28.28 89.30 -94.41
CA GLY A 211 28.73 90.44 -93.59
C GLY A 211 27.66 90.86 -92.58
N ASP A 212 27.91 91.21 -91.34
CA ASP A 212 29.11 91.33 -90.49
C ASP A 212 28.56 91.54 -89.06
N GLY A 213 29.38 91.29 -88.03
CA GLY A 213 29.22 91.99 -86.74
C GLY A 213 28.41 91.34 -85.61
N GLY A 214 29.11 90.61 -84.74
CA GLY A 214 29.20 90.91 -83.31
C GLY A 214 27.98 90.73 -82.39
N ALA A 215 28.07 89.78 -81.46
CA ALA A 215 28.12 90.02 -80.00
C ALA A 215 27.87 88.70 -79.27
N SER A 216 28.92 88.14 -78.65
CA SER A 216 28.80 86.95 -77.81
C SER A 216 28.36 87.32 -76.40
N GLN A 217 27.24 86.77 -75.97
CA GLN A 217 26.79 86.47 -74.60
C GLN A 217 25.65 85.47 -74.82
N LEU A 218 25.41 84.40 -74.06
CA LEU A 218 25.85 83.88 -72.78
C LEU A 218 25.23 82.47 -72.69
N ALA A 219 25.72 81.66 -71.73
CA ALA A 219 24.96 80.59 -71.06
C ALA A 219 24.67 79.34 -71.91
N ASP A 220 24.56 78.14 -71.37
CA ASP A 220 24.89 77.58 -70.07
C ASP A 220 25.00 76.08 -70.37
N ALA A 221 26.03 75.43 -69.85
CA ALA A 221 26.23 74.01 -70.01
C ALA A 221 26.35 73.38 -68.63
N ALA A 222 25.49 72.38 -68.43
CA ALA A 222 25.88 71.02 -68.08
C ALA A 222 25.17 70.51 -66.82
N LEU A 223 24.13 69.72 -67.08
CA LEU A 223 23.94 68.38 -66.51
C LEU A 223 23.10 67.56 -67.48
#